data_AF-A0A936WHI1-F1
#
_entry.id   AF-A0A936WHI1-F1
#
_cell.length_a   1.000
_cell.length_b   1.000
_cell.length_c   1.000
_cell.angle_alpha   90.00
_cell.angle_beta   90.00
_cell.angle_gamma   90.00
#
_symmetry.space_group_name_H-M   'P 1'
#
loop_
_entity.id
_entity.type
_entity.pdbx_description
1 polymer ?
#
loop_
_entity_poly.entity_id
_entity_poly.type
_entity_poly.pdbx_seq_one_letter_code
_entity_poly.pdbx_strand_id
1 'polypeptide(L)'
;MKKVKAKLPPATGRILYFSDDAYSRGKGAYHLYPHNVLARNDLPPASQVKTGDYIALFAKKGVKYDRSHQLLMWGDGQSIKVDLLFLAEGNALFKVR
;
A
#
# COMPACT_ATOMS: atom_id res chain seq x y z
N MET A 1 5.91 5.09 8.65
CA MET A 1 6.13 3.63 8.59
C MET A 1 6.08 2.88 9.92
N LYS A 2 6.59 3.39 11.06
CA LYS A 2 6.44 2.70 12.36
C LYS A 2 4.99 2.31 12.71
N LYS A 3 4.03 3.24 12.48
CA LYS A 3 2.60 2.99 12.67
C LYS A 3 2.02 1.95 11.71
N VAL A 4 2.54 1.86 10.49
CA VAL A 4 2.15 0.86 9.49
C VAL A 4 2.63 -0.53 9.94
N LYS A 5 3.89 -0.65 10.37
CA LYS A 5 4.44 -1.90 10.93
C LYS A 5 3.59 -2.45 12.08
N ALA A 6 3.15 -1.58 12.99
CA ALA A 6 2.33 -1.99 14.13
C ALA A 6 0.93 -2.54 13.76
N LYS A 7 0.46 -2.34 12.52
CA LYS A 7 -0.85 -2.80 12.02
C LYS A 7 -0.74 -4.03 11.13
N LEU A 8 0.46 -4.48 10.80
CA LEU A 8 0.70 -5.64 9.95
C LEU A 8 0.73 -6.92 10.78
N PRO A 9 0.05 -8.00 10.35
CA PRO A 9 0.20 -9.29 11.01
C PRO A 9 1.61 -9.86 10.77
N PRO A 10 2.04 -10.82 11.60
CA PRO A 10 3.28 -11.56 11.36
C PRO A 10 3.25 -12.29 10.00
N ALA A 11 4.04 -11.78 9.05
CA ALA A 11 4.63 -12.44 7.89
C ALA A 11 3.79 -13.43 7.03
N THR A 12 2.54 -13.10 6.66
CA THR A 12 1.75 -13.96 5.73
C THR A 12 1.46 -13.34 4.35
N GLY A 13 1.52 -12.03 4.19
CA GLY A 13 1.28 -11.35 2.90
C GLY A 13 2.47 -10.52 2.43
N ARG A 14 2.66 -10.39 1.11
CA ARG A 14 3.60 -9.40 0.56
C ARG A 14 3.05 -7.98 0.76
N ILE A 15 3.96 -7.03 0.95
CA ILE A 15 3.64 -5.62 1.10
C ILE A 15 4.11 -4.88 -0.14
N LEU A 16 3.17 -4.37 -0.92
CA LEU A 16 3.43 -3.46 -2.02
C LEU A 16 3.56 -2.05 -1.43
N TYR A 17 4.79 -1.53 -1.38
CA TYR A 17 5.09 -0.22 -0.81
C TYR A 17 5.35 0.82 -1.90
N PHE A 18 4.58 1.90 -1.88
CA PHE A 18 4.65 2.96 -2.87
C PHE A 18 4.91 4.32 -2.24
N SER A 19 5.85 5.04 -2.83
CA SER A 19 6.10 6.46 -2.59
C SER A 19 6.59 7.08 -3.87
N ASP A 20 6.29 8.36 -4.13
CA ASP A 20 6.85 9.07 -5.29
C ASP A 20 8.34 9.40 -5.08
N ASP A 21 8.69 9.82 -3.85
CA ASP A 21 10.07 10.13 -3.47
C ASP A 21 10.93 8.87 -3.27
N ALA A 22 12.10 8.83 -3.91
CA ALA A 22 12.99 7.67 -3.88
C ALA A 22 13.61 7.42 -2.51
N TYR A 23 13.98 8.49 -1.80
CA TYR A 23 14.56 8.38 -0.46
C TYR A 23 13.54 7.81 0.53
N SER A 24 12.31 8.34 0.52
CA SER A 24 11.19 7.85 1.31
C SER A 24 10.87 6.38 1.00
N ARG A 25 10.94 5.99 -0.28
CA ARG A 25 10.77 4.59 -0.71
C ARG A 25 11.80 3.65 -0.07
N GLY A 26 13.08 4.01 -0.11
CA GLY A 26 14.13 3.18 0.49
C GLY A 26 13.99 3.11 2.01
N LYS A 27 13.84 4.26 2.66
CA LYS A 27 13.71 4.38 4.13
C LYS A 27 12.45 3.68 4.65
N GLY A 28 11.34 3.80 3.93
CA GLY A 28 10.08 3.19 4.31
C GLY A 28 10.11 1.67 4.21
N ALA A 29 10.69 1.13 3.12
CA ALA A 29 10.88 -0.31 2.95
C ALA A 29 11.76 -0.91 4.05
N TYR A 30 12.87 -0.24 4.38
CA TYR A 30 13.76 -0.64 5.47
C TYR A 30 13.00 -0.81 6.80
N HIS A 31 12.10 0.12 7.14
CA HIS A 31 11.32 0.05 8.37
C HIS A 31 10.28 -1.08 8.38
N LEU A 32 9.94 -1.63 7.23
CA LEU A 32 9.00 -2.74 7.10
C LEU A 32 9.69 -4.10 7.14
N TYR A 33 11.02 -4.19 7.21
CA TYR A 33 11.67 -5.47 7.47
C TYR A 33 11.34 -6.02 8.87
N PRO A 34 11.23 -7.36 9.02
CA PRO A 34 11.56 -8.40 8.04
C PRO A 34 10.40 -8.86 7.12
N HIS A 35 9.34 -8.05 6.93
CA HIS A 35 8.26 -8.44 6.03
C HIS A 35 8.71 -8.54 4.55
N ASN A 36 7.98 -9.29 3.73
CA ASN A 36 8.21 -9.39 2.28
C ASN A 36 7.74 -8.11 1.57
N VAL A 37 8.63 -7.12 1.44
CA VAL A 37 8.31 -5.79 0.93
C VAL A 37 8.80 -5.63 -0.50
N LEU A 38 7.90 -5.22 -1.39
CA LEU A 38 8.17 -4.81 -2.77
C LEU A 38 7.99 -3.30 -2.87
N ALA A 39 9.09 -2.56 -2.80
CA ALA A 39 9.09 -1.11 -2.90
C ALA A 39 9.22 -0.67 -4.36
N ARG A 40 8.30 0.16 -4.85
CA ARG A 40 8.33 0.68 -6.23
C ARG A 40 7.61 2.02 -6.34
N ASN A 41 7.95 2.79 -7.37
CA ASN A 41 7.22 4.02 -7.67
C ASN A 41 5.91 3.70 -8.39
N ASP A 42 6.01 2.88 -9.43
CA ASP A 42 4.92 2.65 -10.37
C ASP A 42 3.88 1.70 -9.78
N LEU A 43 2.62 2.13 -9.85
CA LEU A 43 1.49 1.33 -9.42
C LEU A 43 1.25 0.24 -10.47
N PRO A 44 1.25 -1.05 -10.09
CA PRO A 44 1.05 -2.13 -11.04
C PRO A 44 -0.40 -2.14 -11.57
N PRO A 45 -0.66 -2.83 -12.69
CA PRO A 45 -2.01 -3.19 -13.06
C PRO A 45 -2.74 -3.89 -11.92
N ALA A 46 -4.03 -3.58 -11.71
CA ALA A 46 -4.87 -4.21 -10.68
C ALA A 46 -4.86 -5.74 -10.75
N SER A 47 -4.74 -6.33 -11.95
CA SER A 47 -4.65 -7.79 -12.16
C SER A 47 -3.39 -8.43 -11.56
N GLN A 48 -2.35 -7.65 -11.29
CA GLN A 48 -1.13 -8.15 -10.63
C GLN A 48 -1.21 -8.07 -9.11
N VAL A 49 -2.23 -7.43 -8.55
CA VAL A 49 -2.48 -7.33 -7.10
C VAL A 49 -3.38 -8.49 -6.68
N LYS A 50 -2.98 -9.22 -5.64
CA LYS A 50 -3.65 -10.45 -5.20
C LYS A 50 -4.37 -10.23 -3.87
N THR A 51 -5.47 -10.94 -3.67
CA THR A 51 -6.13 -11.05 -2.36
C THR A 51 -5.10 -11.45 -1.29
N GLY A 52 -5.15 -10.78 -0.13
CA GLY A 52 -4.18 -10.96 0.95
C GLY A 52 -2.91 -10.10 0.83
N ASP A 53 -2.68 -9.42 -0.30
CA ASP A 53 -1.64 -8.40 -0.40
C ASP A 53 -1.92 -7.22 0.54
N TYR A 54 -0.86 -6.57 0.97
CA TYR A 54 -0.93 -5.30 1.68
C TYR A 54 -0.44 -4.18 0.76
N ILE A 55 -1.16 -3.07 0.72
CA ILE A 55 -0.75 -1.87 -0.01
C ILE A 55 -0.44 -0.78 0.98
N ALA A 56 0.82 -0.36 1.03
CA ALA A 56 1.29 0.74 1.86
C ALA A 56 1.63 1.93 0.96
N LEU A 57 0.96 3.06 1.19
CA LEU A 57 1.19 4.31 0.48
C LEU A 57 1.88 5.33 1.39
N PHE A 58 2.89 6.01 0.88
CA PHE A 58 3.55 7.13 1.55
C PHE A 58 3.79 8.28 0.56
N ALA A 59 3.13 9.41 0.79
CA ALA A 59 3.17 10.58 -0.09
C ALA A 59 3.02 10.19 -1.57
N LYS A 60 2.12 9.24 -1.86
CA LYS A 60 1.88 8.71 -3.21
C LYS A 60 0.71 9.45 -3.85
N LYS A 61 0.96 10.13 -4.97
CA LYS A 61 -0.06 10.80 -5.77
C LYS A 61 -0.73 9.81 -6.75
N GLY A 62 -1.84 10.24 -7.35
CA GLY A 62 -2.54 9.47 -8.38
C GLY A 62 -3.32 8.27 -7.86
N VAL A 63 -3.49 8.15 -6.55
CA VAL A 63 -4.30 7.11 -5.91
C VAL A 63 -5.51 7.76 -5.24
N LYS A 64 -6.69 7.19 -5.48
CA LYS A 64 -7.95 7.59 -4.84
C LYS A 64 -8.48 6.42 -4.03
N TYR A 65 -9.08 6.69 -2.89
CA TYR A 65 -9.75 5.69 -2.07
C TYR A 65 -11.22 6.10 -1.87
N ASP A 66 -12.12 5.25 -2.33
CA ASP A 66 -13.55 5.35 -2.04
C ASP A 66 -13.84 4.59 -0.75
N ARG A 67 -14.17 5.34 0.31
CA ARG A 67 -14.45 4.76 1.63
C ARG A 67 -15.80 4.05 1.70
N SER A 68 -16.79 4.50 0.91
CA SER A 68 -18.14 3.93 0.93
C SER A 68 -18.16 2.55 0.29
N HIS A 69 -17.42 2.39 -0.81
CA HIS A 69 -17.34 1.11 -1.55
C HIS A 69 -16.09 0.29 -1.22
N GLN A 70 -15.18 0.85 -0.41
CA GLN A 70 -13.90 0.25 -0.05
C GLN A 70 -13.04 -0.10 -1.27
N LEU A 71 -12.95 0.85 -2.20
CA LEU A 71 -12.23 0.70 -3.47
C LEU A 71 -10.98 1.58 -3.49
N LEU A 72 -9.83 0.97 -3.76
CA LEU A 72 -8.60 1.69 -4.07
C LEU A 72 -8.47 1.79 -5.59
N MET A 73 -8.25 3.00 -6.10
CA MET A 73 -8.27 3.30 -7.54
C MET A 73 -7.04 4.07 -7.98
N TRP A 74 -6.51 3.75 -9.15
CA TRP A 74 -5.41 4.48 -9.79
C TRP A 74 -5.38 4.23 -11.30
N GLY A 75 -4.57 5.02 -12.01
CA GLY A 75 -4.44 4.92 -13.46
C GLY A 75 -5.77 5.13 -14.19
N ASP A 76 -5.94 4.44 -15.31
CA ASP A 76 -7.09 4.55 -16.22
C ASP A 76 -8.32 3.79 -15.70
N GLY A 77 -8.80 4.18 -14.52
CA GLY A 77 -10.03 3.61 -13.92
C GLY A 77 -9.87 2.23 -13.30
N GLN A 78 -8.63 1.77 -13.08
CA GLN A 78 -8.40 0.51 -12.36
C GLN A 78 -8.85 0.66 -10.90
N SER A 79 -9.50 -0.38 -10.38
CA SER A 79 -9.95 -0.42 -8.99
C SER A 79 -9.81 -1.81 -8.38
N ILE A 80 -9.56 -1.86 -7.08
CA ILE A 80 -9.52 -3.10 -6.29
C ILE A 80 -10.25 -2.92 -4.97
N LYS A 81 -10.85 -4.00 -4.46
CA LYS A 81 -11.50 -4.02 -3.14
C LYS A 81 -10.47 -4.18 -2.04
N VAL A 82 -10.56 -3.36 -1.01
CA VAL A 82 -9.60 -3.35 0.09
C VAL A 82 -10.23 -3.08 1.45
N ASP A 83 -9.64 -3.59 2.52
CA ASP A 83 -9.85 -3.10 3.88
C ASP A 83 -8.91 -1.93 4.14
N LEU A 84 -9.45 -0.82 4.65
CA LEU A 84 -8.62 0.25 5.21
C LEU A 84 -8.14 -0.15 6.61
N LEU A 85 -6.84 -0.30 6.79
CA LEU A 85 -6.22 -0.65 8.08
C LEU A 85 -5.62 0.57 8.78
N PHE A 86 -5.15 1.55 8.02
CA PHE A 86 -4.58 2.78 8.54
C PHE A 86 -4.71 3.90 7.52
N LEU A 87 -5.12 5.09 7.97
CA LEU A 87 -5.08 6.32 7.19
C LEU A 87 -4.55 7.44 8.08
N ALA A 88 -3.56 8.16 7.58
CA ALA A 88 -3.07 9.41 8.13
C ALA A 88 -2.63 10.31 6.98
N GLU A 89 -2.32 11.57 7.26
CA GLU A 89 -1.94 12.53 6.24
C GLU A 89 -0.79 12.01 5.36
N GLY A 90 -1.07 11.83 4.07
CA GLY A 90 -0.16 11.27 3.08
C GLY A 90 0.22 9.79 3.29
N ASN A 91 -0.40 9.06 4.22
CA ASN A 91 -0.04 7.70 4.58
C ASN A 91 -1.27 6.79 4.60
N ALA A 92 -1.21 5.64 3.92
CA ALA A 92 -2.28 4.67 4.01
C ALA A 92 -1.76 3.23 4.06
N LEU A 93 -2.50 2.37 4.74
CA LEU A 93 -2.32 0.92 4.70
C LEU A 93 -3.66 0.27 4.38
N PHE A 94 -3.65 -0.58 3.37
CA PHE A 94 -4.79 -1.36 2.94
C PHE A 94 -4.44 -2.85 2.93
N LYS A 95 -5.46 -3.70 3.10
CA LYS A 95 -5.38 -5.14 2.82
C LYS A 95 -6.31 -5.46 1.66
N VAL A 96 -5.83 -6.23 0.68
CA VAL A 96 -6.61 -6.59 -0.50
C VAL A 96 -7.53 -7.77 -0.17
N ARG A 97 -8.81 -7.68 -0.59
CA ARG A 97 -9.84 -8.70 -0.39
C ARG A 97 -9.99 -9.65 -1.56
#